data_AF-A0A9X1TST8-F1
#
_entry.id   AF-A0A9X1TST8-F1
#
_cell.length_a   1.000
_cell.length_b   1.000
_cell.length_c   1.000
_cell.angle_alpha   90.00
_cell.angle_beta   90.00
_cell.angle_gamma   90.00
#
_symmetry.space_group_name_H-M   'P 1'
#
loop_
_entity.id
_entity.type
_entity.pdbx_description
1 polymer ?
#
loop_
_entity_poly.entity_id
_entity_poly.type
_entity_poly.pdbx_seq_one_letter_code
_entity_poly.pdbx_strand_id
1 'polypeptide(L)'
;MVVEIHVPLLATPGLPDGSYPFPWIEEVEDFLSDLEDQGDVEVFDEGEEDGDVYVFFITGAGEGDLLAVASRVATFPGVPAGTLAVVSNDEAEEFGLGRRVALPLPAL
;
A
#
# COMPACT_ATOMS: atom_id res chain seq x y z
N MET A 1 -8.68 8.24 10.34
CA MET A 1 -8.49 8.40 8.88
C MET A 1 -7.61 7.27 8.44
N VAL A 2 -7.98 6.60 7.36
CA VAL A 2 -7.26 5.44 6.85
C VAL A 2 -6.85 5.75 5.41
N VAL A 3 -5.65 5.31 5.04
CA VAL A 3 -5.21 5.28 3.64
C VAL A 3 -5.05 3.83 3.24
N GLU A 4 -5.86 3.42 2.26
CA GLU A 4 -5.73 2.14 1.59
C GLU A 4 -4.72 2.30 0.45
N ILE A 5 -3.75 1.38 0.32
CA ILE A 5 -2.76 1.36 -0.74
C ILE A 5 -3.07 0.18 -1.65
N HIS A 6 -3.68 0.46 -2.80
CA HIS A 6 -4.11 -0.53 -3.77
C HIS A 6 -2.99 -0.77 -4.77
N VAL A 7 -2.36 -1.93 -4.71
CA VAL A 7 -1.24 -2.33 -5.59
C VAL A 7 -1.72 -3.40 -6.57
N PRO A 8 -1.55 -3.22 -7.90
CA PRO A 8 -1.93 -4.24 -8.87
C PRO A 8 -1.21 -5.58 -8.62
N LEU A 9 -1.95 -6.69 -8.66
CA LEU A 9 -1.42 -8.06 -8.57
C LEU A 9 -0.81 -8.49 -9.92
N LEU A 10 0.31 -7.87 -10.29
CA LEU A 10 1.11 -8.25 -11.45
C LEU A 10 2.30 -9.10 -11.00
N ALA A 11 2.40 -10.31 -11.55
CA ALA A 11 3.48 -11.24 -11.24
C ALA A 11 4.84 -10.62 -11.57
N THR A 12 5.80 -10.76 -10.64
CA THR A 12 7.14 -10.22 -10.82
C THR A 12 7.85 -10.94 -11.98
N PRO A 13 8.31 -10.23 -13.02
CA PRO A 13 8.91 -10.86 -14.17
C PRO A 13 10.30 -11.42 -13.85
N GLY A 14 10.63 -12.56 -14.46
CA GLY A 14 11.98 -13.15 -14.36
C GLY A 14 12.25 -13.90 -13.05
N LEU A 15 11.22 -14.19 -12.25
CA LEU A 15 11.37 -15.07 -11.10
C LEU A 15 11.70 -16.52 -11.50
N PRO A 16 12.44 -17.26 -10.67
CA PRO A 16 12.65 -18.70 -10.85
C PRO A 16 11.34 -19.49 -10.89
N ASP A 17 11.37 -20.64 -11.58
CA ASP A 17 10.21 -21.53 -11.64
C ASP A 17 9.82 -22.01 -10.23
N GLY A 18 8.52 -21.89 -9.92
CA GLY A 18 7.97 -22.29 -8.61
C GLY A 18 8.14 -21.26 -7.49
N SER A 19 8.72 -20.09 -7.77
CA SER A 19 8.73 -18.96 -6.82
C SER A 19 7.33 -18.37 -6.62
N TYR A 20 7.09 -17.80 -5.44
CA TYR A 20 5.90 -17.00 -5.17
C TYR A 20 5.88 -15.76 -6.10
N PRO A 21 4.78 -15.49 -6.84
CA PRO A 21 4.77 -14.48 -7.91
C PRO A 21 4.77 -13.02 -7.40
N PHE A 22 4.45 -12.78 -6.13
CA PHE A 22 4.28 -11.43 -5.56
C PHE A 22 5.21 -11.18 -4.35
N PRO A 23 6.53 -11.40 -4.48
CA PRO A 23 7.47 -11.27 -3.35
C PRO A 23 7.51 -9.86 -2.76
N TRP A 24 7.05 -8.84 -3.50
CA TRP A 24 6.95 -7.47 -3.01
C TRP A 24 5.93 -7.30 -1.89
N ILE A 25 4.97 -8.23 -1.71
CA ILE A 25 3.97 -8.15 -0.63
C ILE A 25 4.68 -8.22 0.72
N GLU A 26 5.44 -9.30 0.96
CA GLU A 26 6.19 -9.49 2.21
C GLU A 26 7.14 -8.32 2.49
N GLU A 27 7.83 -7.81 1.46
CA GLU A 27 8.77 -6.69 1.62
C GLU A 27 8.07 -5.37 1.98
N VAL A 28 6.84 -5.15 1.48
CA VAL A 28 6.02 -3.98 1.85
C VAL A 28 5.46 -4.15 3.26
N GLU A 29 5.02 -5.35 3.64
CA GLU A 29 4.56 -5.66 5.00
C GLU A 29 5.67 -5.42 6.04
N ASP A 30 6.87 -5.90 5.76
CA ASP A 30 8.06 -5.67 6.60
C ASP A 30 8.35 -4.17 6.72
N PHE A 31 8.34 -3.44 5.60
CA PHE A 31 8.55 -1.99 5.60
C PHE A 31 7.50 -1.23 6.42
N LEU A 32 6.22 -1.59 6.32
CA LEU A 32 5.15 -0.94 7.07
C LEU A 32 5.23 -1.26 8.57
N SER A 33 5.58 -2.50 8.91
CA SER A 33 5.81 -2.94 10.29
C SER A 33 6.97 -2.18 10.93
N ASP A 34 8.07 -1.97 10.20
CA ASP A 34 9.19 -1.17 10.67
C ASP A 34 8.79 0.29 10.96
N LEU A 35 7.91 0.88 10.15
CA LEU A 35 7.41 2.25 10.38
C LEU A 35 6.46 2.33 11.59
N GLU A 36 5.68 1.28 11.82
CA GLU A 36 4.84 1.14 13.02
C GLU A 36 5.67 1.08 14.30
N ASP A 37 6.72 0.26 14.31
CA ASP A 37 7.65 0.19 15.43
C ASP A 37 8.36 1.54 15.73
N GLN A 38 8.53 2.38 14.70
CA GLN A 38 9.08 3.74 14.84
C GLN A 38 8.04 4.77 15.31
N GLY A 39 6.75 4.45 15.20
CA GLY A 39 5.64 5.35 15.51
C GLY A 39 5.37 6.42 14.44
N ASP A 40 5.85 6.21 13.21
CA ASP A 40 5.65 7.14 12.09
C ASP A 40 4.25 6.99 11.46
N VAL A 41 3.77 5.75 11.35
CA VAL A 41 2.41 5.37 10.92
C VAL A 41 1.98 4.12 11.69
N GLU A 42 0.73 3.69 11.59
CA GLU A 42 0.23 2.43 12.16
C GLU A 42 -0.35 1.56 11.05
N VAL A 43 -0.23 0.23 11.15
CA VAL A 43 -0.93 -0.70 10.27
C VAL A 43 -2.36 -0.84 10.79
N PHE A 44 -3.33 -0.42 9.99
CA PHE A 44 -4.72 -0.35 10.44
C PHE A 44 -5.42 -1.71 10.46
N ASP A 45 -5.14 -2.55 9.46
CA ASP A 45 -5.71 -3.89 9.31
C ASP A 45 -4.74 -4.79 8.54
N GLU A 46 -5.00 -6.10 8.56
CA GLU A 46 -4.24 -7.09 7.76
C GLU A 46 -4.39 -6.78 6.27
N GLY A 47 -3.29 -6.90 5.52
CA GLY A 47 -3.33 -6.73 4.07
C GLY A 47 -4.12 -7.87 3.40
N GLU A 48 -4.85 -7.56 2.34
CA GLU A 48 -5.66 -8.58 1.65
C GLU A 48 -5.76 -8.39 0.13
N GLU A 49 -6.08 -9.48 -0.57
CA GLU A 49 -6.37 -9.47 -2.00
C GLU A 49 -7.82 -9.01 -2.25
N ASP A 50 -8.00 -7.95 -3.02
CA ASP A 50 -9.30 -7.49 -3.53
C ASP A 50 -9.29 -7.52 -5.07
N GLY A 51 -9.81 -8.61 -5.65
CA GLY A 51 -9.90 -8.76 -7.10
C GLY A 51 -8.53 -8.86 -7.78
N ASP A 52 -8.10 -7.78 -8.44
CA ASP A 52 -6.83 -7.70 -9.16
C ASP A 52 -5.79 -6.81 -8.45
N VAL A 53 -6.06 -6.41 -7.21
CA VAL A 53 -5.15 -5.65 -6.36
C VAL A 53 -4.90 -6.35 -5.03
N TYR A 54 -3.77 -6.04 -4.42
CA TYR A 54 -3.52 -6.25 -3.00
C TYR A 54 -3.63 -4.91 -2.29
N VAL A 55 -4.29 -4.88 -1.13
CA VAL A 55 -4.60 -3.66 -0.40
C VAL A 55 -3.90 -3.67 0.94
N PHE A 56 -3.14 -2.61 1.23
CA PHE A 56 -2.58 -2.34 2.56
C PHE A 56 -3.32 -1.19 3.23
N PHE A 57 -3.38 -1.19 4.57
CA PHE A 57 -4.10 -0.17 5.34
C PHE A 57 -3.18 0.52 6.32
N ILE A 58 -3.03 1.84 6.19
CA ILE A 58 -2.22 2.65 7.11
C ILE A 58 -3.02 3.79 7.75
N THR A 59 -2.71 4.11 9.00
CA THR A 59 -3.36 5.14 9.82
C THR A 59 -2.36 5.80 10.77
N GLY A 60 -2.84 6.56 11.76
CA GLY A 60 -2.04 7.08 12.87
C GLY A 60 -1.35 8.43 12.59
N ALA A 61 -1.26 8.84 11.32
CA ALA A 61 -0.60 10.08 10.90
C ALA A 61 -1.51 11.04 10.11
N GLY A 62 -0.98 12.23 9.80
CA GLY A 62 -1.63 13.20 8.93
C GLY A 62 -1.73 12.71 7.49
N GLU A 63 -2.72 13.20 6.73
CA GLU A 63 -2.99 12.75 5.35
C GLU A 63 -1.75 12.86 4.45
N GLY A 64 -1.01 13.96 4.56
CA GLY A 64 0.20 14.18 3.78
C GLY A 64 1.31 13.17 4.10
N ASP A 65 1.46 12.79 5.36
CA ASP A 65 2.48 11.83 5.80
C ASP A 65 2.09 10.41 5.35
N LEU A 66 0.81 10.03 5.51
CA LEU A 66 0.30 8.75 5.01
C LEU A 66 0.43 8.63 3.49
N LEU A 67 0.11 9.68 2.73
CA LEU A 67 0.28 9.69 1.28
C LEU A 67 1.76 9.67 0.86
N ALA A 68 2.66 10.23 1.67
CA ALA A 68 4.10 10.14 1.45
C ALA A 68 4.60 8.70 1.66
N VAL A 69 4.13 8.00 2.69
CA VAL A 69 4.41 6.57 2.90
C VAL A 69 3.84 5.74 1.76
N ALA A 70 2.58 5.95 1.38
CA ALA A 70 1.97 5.26 0.25
C ALA A 70 2.72 5.50 -1.07
N SER A 71 3.26 6.70 -1.29
CA SER A 71 4.11 7.00 -2.44
C SER A 71 5.43 6.22 -2.40
N ARG A 72 6.02 6.01 -1.22
CA ARG A 72 7.23 5.18 -1.08
C ARG A 72 6.92 3.73 -1.43
N VAL A 73 5.80 3.18 -0.95
CA VAL A 73 5.32 1.84 -1.33
C VAL A 73 5.16 1.72 -2.85
N ALA A 74 4.53 2.69 -3.51
CA ALA A 74 4.37 2.70 -4.97
C ALA A 74 5.69 2.76 -5.76
N THR A 75 6.81 3.11 -5.10
CA THR A 75 8.16 3.13 -5.70
C THR A 75 9.05 2.00 -5.20
N PHE A 76 8.51 1.10 -4.38
CA PHE A 76 9.28 0.03 -3.77
C PHE A 76 9.75 -0.98 -4.85
N PRO A 77 10.96 -1.55 -4.74
CA PRO A 77 11.43 -2.54 -5.71
C PRO A 77 10.44 -3.69 -5.89
N GLY A 78 10.06 -3.96 -7.15
CA GLY A 78 9.12 -5.03 -7.49
C GLY A 78 7.64 -4.64 -7.40
N VAL A 79 7.29 -3.53 -6.76
CA VAL A 79 5.91 -3.04 -6.73
C VAL A 79 5.47 -2.60 -8.14
N PRO A 80 4.35 -3.12 -8.66
CA PRO A 80 3.88 -2.77 -10.00
C PRO A 80 3.41 -1.32 -10.11
N ALA A 81 3.63 -0.71 -11.28
CA ALA A 81 3.04 0.58 -11.60
C ALA A 81 1.51 0.49 -11.65
N GLY A 82 0.83 1.62 -11.40
CA GLY A 82 -0.63 1.68 -11.32
C GLY A 82 -1.17 1.64 -9.88
N THR A 83 -0.28 1.66 -8.88
CA THR A 83 -0.65 1.84 -7.48
C THR A 83 -1.46 3.11 -7.27
N LEU A 84 -2.49 3.03 -6.45
CA LEU A 84 -3.30 4.17 -6.03
C LEU A 84 -3.55 4.14 -4.53
N ALA A 85 -3.70 5.30 -3.93
CA ALA A 85 -4.20 5.45 -2.58
C ALA A 85 -5.69 5.75 -2.58
N VAL A 86 -6.42 5.20 -1.63
CA VAL A 86 -7.79 5.61 -1.31
C VAL A 86 -7.77 6.20 0.10
N VAL A 87 -8.14 7.48 0.21
CA VAL A 87 -8.19 8.17 1.50
C VAL A 87 -9.63 8.18 2.01
N SER A 88 -9.87 7.52 3.14
CA SER A 88 -11.19 7.37 3.77
C SER A 88 -11.14 7.78 5.25
N ASN A 89 -12.32 8.03 5.82
CA ASN A 89 -12.48 8.02 7.27
C ASN A 89 -12.61 6.57 7.76
N ASP A 90 -12.32 6.37 9.04
CA ASP A 90 -12.41 5.10 9.77
C ASP A 90 -13.85 4.56 9.93
N GLU A 91 -14.85 5.26 9.37
CA GLU A 91 -16.25 4.84 9.32
C GLU A 91 -16.65 4.19 7.99
N ALA A 92 -15.72 4.03 7.04
CA ALA A 92 -16.02 3.41 5.75
C ALA A 92 -16.37 1.92 5.92
N GLU A 93 -17.57 1.51 5.48
CA GLU A 93 -18.07 0.13 5.61
C GLU A 93 -17.52 -0.83 4.54
N GLU A 94 -16.95 -0.31 3.44
CA GLU A 94 -16.38 -1.10 2.32
C GLU A 94 -15.09 -0.44 1.78
N PHE A 95 -14.21 -1.24 1.16
CA PHE A 95 -13.00 -0.77 0.49
C PHE A 95 -13.30 0.22 -0.64
N GLY A 96 -12.38 1.15 -0.88
CA GLY A 96 -12.43 1.98 -2.07
C GLY A 96 -13.46 3.12 -2.02
N LEU A 97 -14.14 3.35 -0.89
CA LEU A 97 -15.17 4.39 -0.72
C LEU A 97 -14.62 5.81 -0.48
N GLY A 98 -13.30 5.97 -0.52
CA GLY A 98 -12.61 7.24 -0.29
C GLY A 98 -12.19 8.02 -1.54
N ARG A 99 -11.48 9.13 -1.31
CA ARG A 99 -10.88 9.91 -2.40
C ARG A 99 -9.67 9.17 -2.96
N ARG A 100 -9.71 8.86 -4.25
CA ARG A 100 -8.59 8.22 -4.96
C ARG A 100 -7.47 9.20 -5.29
N VAL A 101 -6.23 8.78 -5.06
CA VAL A 101 -5.00 9.54 -5.32
C VAL A 101 -4.05 8.63 -6.10
N ALA A 102 -3.63 9.06 -7.29
CA ALA A 102 -2.64 8.31 -8.08
C ALA A 102 -1.27 8.38 -7.40
N LEU A 103 -0.55 7.25 -7.38
CA LEU A 103 0.78 7.14 -6.79
C LEU A 103 1.83 6.75 -7.85
N PRO A 104 3.11 7.07 -7.64
CA PRO A 104 3.61 7.93 -6.55
C PRO A 104 3.17 9.39 -6.74
N LEU A 105 3.14 10.14 -5.65
CA LEU A 105 2.96 11.59 -5.73
C LEU A 105 4.08 12.21 -6.58
N PRO A 106 3.78 13.25 -7.39
CA PRO A 106 4.79 13.96 -8.15
C PRO A 106 5.84 14.57 -7.21
N ALA A 107 7.12 14.41 -7.55
CA ALA A 107 8.19 15.10 -6.86
C ALA A 107 7.96 16.61 -6.93
N LEU A 108 7.93 17.27 -5.76
CA LEU A 108 7.82 18.73 -5.64
C LEU A 108 9.07 19.44 -6.16
#